data_AF-A0A266LPI2-F1
#
_entry.id   AF-A0A266LPI2-F1
#
_cell.length_a   1.000
_cell.length_b   1.000
_cell.length_c   1.000
_cell.angle_alpha   90.00
_cell.angle_beta   90.00
_cell.angle_gamma   90.00
#
_symmetry.space_group_name_H-M   'P 1'
#
loop_
_entity.id
_entity.type
_entity.pdbx_description
1 polymer ?
#
loop_
_entity_poly.entity_id
_entity_poly.type
_entity_poly.pdbx_seq_one_letter_code
_entity_poly.pdbx_strand_id
1 'polypeptide(L)'
;MHLKKTILIPTIKDDGPGYEKILGLAEVVFEDPYHHFDFDFSRCAMIDHNTVVMLGALARYVDYHNNQMKISKSMLLFKSSVSNVAGVMFLVETMNSAVRERLIGNNFLSHFSSGSLDGYPTGGYLGYREHNYLQDADKIADHLQNEWLSAAKLRLSDKLKPAITSRILEVFSNAYGHGVSIQDMKTMGVYSCGQFNNKDKTLNISVLDFGPGIIKNVKRVRGDMPSIDAMQWALVKGNSTRTDSQLSDIPRGLGLDLLHNFVHVNGGELRIYTNDVKVISSKSSGLIVEENTRVLRGTMVSIKINCDDRYYRFTSEAEPTQHQYF
;
A
#
# COMPACT_ATOMS: atom_id res chain seq x y z
N MET A 1 14.84 28.95 8.51
CA MET A 1 13.64 28.83 9.35
C MET A 1 12.73 27.84 8.65
N HIS A 2 12.52 26.64 9.21
CA HIS A 2 11.58 25.68 8.61
C HIS A 2 10.18 26.29 8.71
N LEU A 3 9.60 26.69 7.58
CA LEU A 3 8.22 27.19 7.56
C LEU A 3 7.28 26.03 7.91
N LYS A 4 6.34 26.29 8.80
CA LYS A 4 5.27 25.38 9.16
C LYS A 4 4.18 25.48 8.10
N LYS A 5 3.73 24.35 7.57
CA LYS A 5 2.67 24.25 6.57
C LYS A 5 1.55 23.38 7.13
N THR A 6 0.36 23.97 7.26
CA THR A 6 -0.83 23.22 7.64
C THR A 6 -1.51 22.67 6.39
N ILE A 7 -1.73 21.36 6.35
CA ILE A 7 -2.44 20.65 5.29
C ILE A 7 -3.81 20.24 5.83
N LEU A 8 -4.87 20.79 5.25
CA LEU A 8 -6.25 20.41 5.57
C LEU A 8 -6.56 19.07 4.90
N ILE A 9 -6.78 18.03 5.68
CA ILE A 9 -7.20 16.71 5.22
C ILE A 9 -8.69 16.78 4.84
N PRO A 10 -9.05 16.57 3.56
CA PRO A 10 -10.44 16.46 3.16
C PRO A 10 -10.99 15.08 3.52
N THR A 11 -12.31 14.89 3.40
CA THR A 11 -12.87 13.54 3.34
C THR A 11 -12.35 12.80 2.11
N ILE A 12 -11.76 11.63 2.35
CA ILE A 12 -11.18 10.76 1.33
C ILE A 12 -11.80 9.37 1.46
N LYS A 13 -12.31 8.87 0.33
CA LYS A 13 -12.93 7.55 0.20
C LYS A 13 -12.02 6.63 -0.59
N ASP A 14 -12.27 5.33 -0.51
CA ASP A 14 -11.64 4.34 -1.38
C ASP A 14 -12.24 4.29 -2.81
N ASP A 15 -12.29 5.44 -3.49
CA ASP A 15 -12.80 5.65 -4.85
C ASP A 15 -11.84 6.50 -5.69
N GLY A 16 -12.00 6.54 -7.02
CA GLY A 16 -11.11 7.29 -7.92
C GLY A 16 -10.84 8.73 -7.46
N PRO A 17 -11.88 9.55 -7.20
CA PRO A 17 -11.71 10.91 -6.66
C PRO A 17 -10.96 10.97 -5.33
N GLY A 18 -11.12 9.97 -4.46
CA GLY A 18 -10.37 9.83 -3.23
C GLY A 18 -8.87 9.64 -3.46
N TYR A 19 -8.48 8.76 -4.40
CA TYR A 19 -7.07 8.57 -4.74
C TYR A 19 -6.44 9.85 -5.34
N GLU A 20 -7.15 10.58 -6.20
CA GLU A 20 -6.66 11.87 -6.72
C GLU A 20 -6.39 12.89 -5.59
N LYS A 21 -7.24 12.92 -4.55
CA LYS A 21 -7.01 13.75 -3.36
C LYS A 21 -5.77 13.32 -2.58
N ILE A 22 -5.61 12.01 -2.33
CA ILE A 22 -4.45 11.47 -1.59
C ILE A 22 -3.15 11.80 -2.33
N LEU A 23 -3.12 11.64 -3.65
CA LEU A 23 -1.95 11.97 -4.46
C LEU A 23 -1.65 13.46 -4.47
N GLY A 24 -2.68 14.32 -4.48
CA GLY A 24 -2.51 15.76 -4.31
C GLY A 24 -1.89 16.13 -2.96
N LEU A 25 -2.30 15.46 -1.87
CA LEU A 25 -1.67 15.64 -0.56
C LEU A 25 -0.19 15.21 -0.57
N ALA A 26 0.11 14.10 -1.23
CA ALA A 26 1.48 13.60 -1.35
C ALA A 26 2.38 14.55 -2.16
N GLU A 27 1.89 15.07 -3.28
CA GLU A 27 2.59 16.04 -4.13
C GLU A 27 3.03 17.29 -3.35
N VAL A 28 2.13 17.83 -2.52
CA VAL A 28 2.41 18.99 -1.65
C VAL A 28 3.59 18.74 -0.70
N VAL A 29 3.78 17.51 -0.22
CA VAL A 29 4.89 17.11 0.65
C VAL A 29 6.15 16.79 -0.17
N PHE A 30 5.98 16.19 -1.35
CA PHE A 30 7.05 15.83 -2.26
C PHE A 30 7.79 17.02 -2.88
N GLU A 31 7.09 18.14 -3.10
CA GLU A 31 7.64 19.38 -3.66
C GLU A 31 8.64 20.05 -2.72
N ASP A 32 8.34 20.10 -1.41
CA ASP A 32 9.23 20.67 -0.40
C ASP A 32 9.18 19.88 0.92
N PRO A 33 9.91 18.76 1.02
CA PRO A 33 9.86 17.89 2.19
C PRO A 33 10.56 18.46 3.43
N TYR A 34 11.15 19.65 3.32
CA TYR A 34 11.92 20.27 4.38
C TYR A 34 11.06 21.18 5.27
N HIS A 35 9.74 21.19 5.10
CA HIS A 35 8.81 21.87 5.97
C HIS A 35 8.38 21.03 7.17
N HIS A 36 7.93 21.70 8.23
CA HIS A 36 7.10 21.05 9.24
C HIS A 36 5.66 21.00 8.74
N PHE A 37 5.04 19.83 8.75
CA PHE A 37 3.69 19.62 8.23
C PHE A 37 2.72 19.28 9.35
N ASP A 38 1.69 20.10 9.51
CA ASP A 38 0.55 19.80 10.38
C ASP A 38 -0.59 19.27 9.52
N PHE A 39 -0.97 18.02 9.71
CA PHE A 39 -2.16 17.45 9.10
C PHE A 39 -3.38 17.74 9.99
N ASP A 40 -4.24 18.62 9.51
CA ASP A 40 -5.46 19.10 10.16
C ASP A 40 -6.67 18.34 9.62
N PHE A 41 -7.41 17.67 10.49
CA PHE A 41 -8.56 16.81 10.17
C PHE A 41 -9.92 17.52 10.33
N SER A 42 -9.95 18.84 10.57
CA SER A 42 -11.18 19.62 10.77
C SER A 42 -12.15 19.56 9.58
N ARG A 43 -11.66 19.26 8.37
CA ARG A 43 -12.46 19.07 7.14
C ARG A 43 -12.61 17.61 6.71
N CYS A 44 -12.20 16.69 7.57
CA CYS A 44 -12.21 15.27 7.29
C CYS A 44 -13.37 14.60 8.01
N ALA A 45 -14.38 14.17 7.27
CA ALA A 45 -15.46 13.36 7.84
C ALA A 45 -15.08 11.88 7.98
N MET A 46 -14.25 11.38 7.06
CA MET A 46 -13.89 9.95 6.95
C MET A 46 -12.58 9.78 6.19
N ILE A 47 -11.82 8.76 6.57
CA ILE A 47 -10.64 8.25 5.88
C ILE A 47 -10.67 6.72 5.82
N ASP A 48 -10.01 6.18 4.81
CA ASP A 48 -9.86 4.74 4.58
C ASP A 48 -8.38 4.32 4.60
N HIS A 49 -8.16 3.01 4.62
CA HIS A 49 -6.85 2.34 4.65
C HIS A 49 -5.79 2.91 3.68
N ASN A 50 -6.20 3.33 2.48
CA ASN A 50 -5.34 3.95 1.47
C ASN A 50 -4.80 5.32 1.90
N THR A 51 -5.61 6.10 2.60
CA THR A 51 -5.21 7.41 3.15
C THR A 51 -4.26 7.22 4.32
N VAL A 52 -4.58 6.26 5.19
CA VAL A 52 -3.79 5.93 6.39
C VAL A 52 -2.38 5.51 6.00
N VAL A 53 -2.26 4.62 5.01
CA VAL A 53 -0.94 4.17 4.53
C VAL A 53 -0.14 5.32 3.92
N MET A 54 -0.78 6.21 3.14
CA MET A 54 -0.11 7.37 2.56
C MET A 54 0.36 8.36 3.63
N LEU A 55 -0.49 8.71 4.60
CA LEU A 55 -0.13 9.64 5.67
C LEU A 55 1.06 9.13 6.49
N GLY A 56 1.06 7.83 6.81
CA GLY A 56 2.16 7.21 7.53
C GLY A 56 3.47 7.21 6.71
N ALA A 57 3.37 6.87 5.42
CA ALA A 57 4.51 6.92 4.52
C ALA A 57 5.05 8.35 4.37
N LEU A 58 4.19 9.36 4.21
CA LEU A 58 4.60 10.77 4.11
C LEU A 58 5.30 11.27 5.38
N ALA A 59 4.86 10.84 6.56
CA ALA A 59 5.55 11.14 7.82
C ALA A 59 7.00 10.65 7.78
N ARG A 60 7.21 9.39 7.37
CA ARG A 60 8.56 8.82 7.25
C ARG A 60 9.38 9.42 6.11
N TYR A 61 8.74 9.82 5.02
CA TYR A 61 9.38 10.54 3.92
C TYR A 61 9.97 11.87 4.38
N VAL A 62 9.20 12.65 5.15
CA VAL A 62 9.67 13.91 5.76
C VAL A 62 10.82 13.65 6.74
N ASP A 63 10.68 12.64 7.62
CA ASP A 63 11.75 12.24 8.56
C ASP A 63 13.06 11.90 7.82
N TYR A 64 12.96 11.13 6.73
CA TYR A 64 14.09 10.75 5.89
C TYR A 64 14.82 11.97 5.33
N HIS A 65 14.10 12.86 4.65
CA HIS A 65 14.68 14.05 4.02
C HIS A 65 15.32 14.99 5.05
N ASN A 66 14.71 15.14 6.22
CA ASN A 66 15.26 15.96 7.30
C ASN A 66 16.52 15.36 7.93
N ASN A 67 16.61 14.03 8.06
CA ASN A 67 17.81 13.38 8.56
C ASN A 67 18.97 13.43 7.55
N GLN A 68 18.71 13.34 6.24
CA GLN A 68 19.73 13.53 5.20
C GLN A 68 20.35 14.94 5.23
N MET A 69 19.52 15.97 5.49
CA MET A 69 20.03 17.34 5.67
C MET A 69 20.94 17.47 6.91
N LYS A 70 20.61 16.81 8.02
CA LYS A 70 21.43 16.86 9.25
C LYS A 70 22.81 16.27 9.01
N ILE A 71 22.89 15.14 8.31
CA ILE A 71 24.16 14.48 7.94
C ILE A 71 25.00 15.39 7.02
N SER A 72 24.35 15.98 6.00
CA SER A 72 25.02 16.91 5.06
C SER A 72 25.55 18.17 5.75
N LYS A 73 24.81 18.70 6.75
CA LYS A 73 25.25 19.84 7.57
C LYS A 73 26.29 19.47 8.62
N SER A 74 26.28 18.26 9.20
CA SER A 74 27.31 17.86 10.18
C SER A 74 28.68 17.66 9.53
N MET A 75 28.73 17.42 8.22
CA MET A 75 29.97 17.34 7.44
C MET A 75 30.56 18.73 7.12
N LEU A 76 29.75 19.80 7.16
CA LEU A 76 30.21 21.19 7.12
C LEU A 76 30.20 21.78 8.55
N LEU A 77 31.36 21.79 9.20
CA LEU A 77 31.62 22.47 10.49
C LEU A 77 30.93 23.85 10.56
N PHE A 78 29.80 23.98 11.26
CA PHE A 78 29.42 25.19 12.02
C PHE A 78 28.30 24.86 13.03
N LYS A 79 28.58 25.17 14.30
CA LYS A 79 27.60 25.23 15.40
C LYS A 79 26.54 26.29 15.05
N SER A 80 25.32 25.89 14.69
CA SER A 80 24.15 26.76 14.82
C SER A 80 23.04 26.01 15.54
N SER A 81 22.83 26.38 16.80
CA SER A 81 21.70 26.03 17.63
C SER A 81 20.43 26.69 17.08
N VAL A 82 19.75 26.02 16.15
CA VAL A 82 18.33 26.24 15.84
C VAL A 82 17.68 24.87 15.62
N SER A 83 17.25 24.26 16.72
CA SER A 83 16.51 22.99 16.73
C SER A 83 15.02 23.24 16.45
N ASN A 84 14.68 23.55 15.19
CA ASN A 84 13.31 23.34 14.70
C ASN A 84 13.40 22.25 13.64
N VAL A 85 13.37 21.00 14.08
CA VAL A 85 13.38 19.84 13.17
C VAL A 85 12.05 19.86 12.42
N ALA A 86 12.10 20.05 11.10
CA ALA A 86 10.94 19.77 10.25
C ALA A 86 10.48 18.33 10.52
N GLY A 87 9.17 18.16 10.65
CA GLY A 87 8.55 16.93 11.11
C GLY A 87 7.08 16.93 10.75
N VAL A 88 6.42 15.81 10.99
CA VAL A 88 4.99 15.67 10.76
C VAL A 88 4.26 15.63 12.08
N MET A 89 3.17 16.40 12.17
CA MET A 89 2.23 16.35 13.28
C MET A 89 0.83 16.06 12.76
N PHE A 90 0.19 15.04 13.32
CA PHE A 90 -1.23 14.76 13.10
C PHE A 90 -2.03 15.47 14.20
N LEU A 91 -2.83 16.47 13.85
CA LEU A 91 -3.59 17.28 14.80
C LEU A 91 -4.81 16.49 15.33
N VAL A 92 -4.58 15.62 16.31
CA VAL A 92 -5.60 14.70 16.85
C VAL A 92 -6.83 15.44 17.39
N GLU A 93 -6.65 16.63 17.95
CA GLU A 93 -7.71 17.49 18.47
C GLU A 93 -8.67 18.02 17.40
N THR A 94 -8.26 18.00 16.13
CA THR A 94 -9.09 18.41 14.99
C THR A 94 -9.91 17.27 14.41
N MET A 95 -9.69 16.03 14.88
CA MET A 95 -10.41 14.85 14.39
C MET A 95 -11.81 14.76 15.00
N ASN A 96 -12.80 14.44 14.17
CA ASN A 96 -14.07 13.95 14.69
C ASN A 96 -13.95 12.52 15.25
N SER A 97 -14.98 12.05 15.96
CA SER A 97 -14.99 10.71 16.57
C SER A 97 -14.77 9.57 15.57
N ALA A 98 -15.42 9.61 14.41
CA ALA A 98 -15.31 8.56 13.39
C ALA A 98 -13.88 8.43 12.82
N VAL A 99 -13.22 9.56 12.55
CA VAL A 99 -11.81 9.59 12.11
C VAL A 99 -10.89 9.09 13.23
N ARG A 100 -11.10 9.57 14.47
CA ARG A 100 -10.28 9.19 15.61
C ARG A 100 -10.39 7.70 15.92
N GLU A 101 -11.61 7.15 16.00
CA GLU A 101 -11.86 5.72 16.19
C GLU A 101 -11.24 4.88 15.09
N ARG A 102 -11.30 5.35 13.83
CA ARG A 102 -10.65 4.68 12.70
C ARG A 102 -9.15 4.60 12.88
N LEU A 103 -8.50 5.73 13.21
CA LEU A 103 -7.05 5.81 13.37
C LEU A 103 -6.53 5.08 14.62
N ILE A 104 -7.37 4.90 15.64
CA ILE A 104 -7.07 4.04 16.78
C ILE A 104 -7.23 2.57 16.37
N GLY A 105 -8.37 2.22 15.74
CA GLY A 105 -8.69 0.84 15.37
C GLY A 105 -7.74 0.24 14.34
N ASN A 106 -7.11 1.06 13.51
CA ASN A 106 -6.06 0.65 12.58
C ASN A 106 -4.64 0.93 13.11
N ASN A 107 -4.46 1.09 14.43
CA ASN A 107 -3.18 1.34 15.12
C ASN A 107 -2.32 2.45 14.49
N PHE A 108 -2.92 3.44 13.83
CA PHE A 108 -2.15 4.50 13.22
C PHE A 108 -1.64 5.48 14.28
N LEU A 109 -2.51 5.93 15.20
CA LEU A 109 -2.13 6.94 16.19
C LEU A 109 -1.02 6.47 17.14
N SER A 110 -0.95 5.17 17.42
CA SER A 110 0.08 4.57 18.27
C SER A 110 1.48 4.70 17.69
N HIS A 111 1.62 4.69 16.36
CA HIS A 111 2.91 4.91 15.69
C HIS A 111 3.45 6.33 15.83
N PHE A 112 2.60 7.29 16.18
CA PHE A 112 2.94 8.73 16.17
C PHE A 112 2.67 9.44 17.51
N SER A 113 2.15 8.74 18.52
CA SER A 113 1.98 9.26 19.87
C SER A 113 3.24 9.04 20.72
N SER A 114 3.70 10.07 21.44
CA SER A 114 4.90 10.03 22.28
C SER A 114 4.72 9.36 23.65
N GLY A 115 3.63 8.62 23.88
CA GLY A 115 3.38 7.93 25.15
C GLY A 115 2.15 7.01 25.11
N SER A 116 2.26 5.90 25.84
CA SER A 116 1.22 4.91 26.24
C SER A 116 0.50 4.08 25.16
N LEU A 117 0.90 4.18 23.89
CA LEU A 117 0.40 3.28 22.83
C LEU A 117 1.55 2.51 22.16
N ASP A 118 2.56 2.08 22.92
CA ASP A 118 3.68 1.31 22.34
C ASP A 118 3.24 -0.11 21.97
N GLY A 119 3.47 -0.49 20.72
CA GLY A 119 3.30 -1.85 20.21
C GLY A 119 2.18 -2.01 19.17
N TYR A 120 2.26 -3.10 18.41
CA TYR A 120 1.13 -3.56 17.60
C TYR A 120 0.08 -4.22 18.53
N PRO A 121 -1.23 -4.03 18.28
CA PRO A 121 -2.26 -4.75 18.99
C PRO A 121 -1.98 -6.25 18.88
N THR A 122 -2.04 -6.97 20.00
CA THR A 122 -1.90 -8.43 20.02
C THR A 122 -3.15 -9.09 19.43
N GLY A 123 -2.95 -10.10 18.56
CA GLY A 123 -4.01 -10.79 17.80
C GLY A 123 -4.45 -10.06 16.51
N GLY A 124 -5.35 -10.64 15.70
CA GLY A 124 -6.47 -9.96 15.01
C GLY A 124 -6.25 -8.88 13.93
N TYR A 125 -5.07 -8.26 13.91
CA TYR A 125 -4.97 -6.83 13.63
C TYR A 125 -4.58 -6.52 12.20
N LEU A 126 -5.53 -6.02 11.40
CA LEU A 126 -5.33 -5.75 9.96
C LEU A 126 -4.55 -4.46 9.66
N GLY A 127 -4.57 -3.48 10.56
CA GLY A 127 -4.37 -2.05 10.28
C GLY A 127 -2.99 -1.60 9.78
N TYR A 128 -2.67 -0.33 10.00
CA TYR A 128 -1.39 0.27 9.65
C TYR A 128 -0.19 -0.50 10.22
N ARG A 129 0.82 -0.72 9.38
CA ARG A 129 2.09 -1.38 9.68
C ARG A 129 3.22 -0.74 8.90
N GLU A 130 4.36 -0.64 9.56
CA GLU A 130 5.63 -0.22 8.96
C GLU A 130 6.57 -1.41 8.86
N HIS A 131 7.07 -1.64 7.66
CA HIS A 131 7.90 -2.76 7.28
C HIS A 131 9.32 -2.25 7.00
N ASN A 132 10.03 -1.89 8.08
CA ASN A 132 11.32 -1.18 8.02
C ASN A 132 12.55 -2.11 8.14
N TYR A 133 12.35 -3.43 8.16
CA TYR A 133 13.40 -4.45 8.30
C TYR A 133 13.29 -5.49 7.17
N LEU A 134 14.21 -6.46 7.13
CA LEU A 134 14.15 -7.57 6.17
C LEU A 134 12.77 -8.21 6.17
N GLN A 135 12.27 -8.52 4.97
CA GLN A 135 10.96 -9.12 4.80
C GLN A 135 10.88 -10.44 5.58
N ASP A 136 10.05 -10.45 6.62
CA ASP A 136 9.63 -11.67 7.29
C ASP A 136 8.40 -12.21 6.55
N ALA A 137 8.67 -12.85 5.40
CA ALA A 137 7.65 -13.33 4.49
C ALA A 137 6.68 -14.30 5.17
N ASP A 138 7.18 -15.13 6.08
CA ASP A 138 6.39 -16.09 6.84
C ASP A 138 5.42 -15.37 7.79
N LYS A 139 5.88 -14.37 8.56
CA LYS A 139 4.97 -13.58 9.41
C LYS A 139 3.90 -12.86 8.60
N ILE A 140 4.23 -12.30 7.43
CA ILE A 140 3.26 -11.65 6.56
C ILE A 140 2.25 -12.68 6.04
N ALA A 141 2.72 -13.83 5.55
CA ALA A 141 1.87 -14.89 5.03
C ALA A 141 0.95 -15.48 6.11
N ASP A 142 1.46 -15.73 7.30
CA ASP A 142 0.68 -16.22 8.45
C ASP A 142 -0.39 -15.21 8.83
N HIS A 143 -0.03 -13.93 8.88
CA HIS A 143 -0.98 -12.87 9.18
C HIS A 143 -2.07 -12.75 8.12
N LEU A 144 -1.70 -12.82 6.84
CA LEU A 144 -2.65 -12.85 5.72
C LEU A 144 -3.61 -14.03 5.83
N GLN A 145 -3.11 -15.23 6.11
CA GLN A 145 -3.94 -16.44 6.16
C GLN A 145 -4.85 -16.51 7.37
N ASN A 146 -4.34 -16.13 8.54
CA ASN A 146 -5.03 -16.35 9.80
C ASN A 146 -5.94 -15.19 10.18
N GLU A 147 -5.59 -13.97 9.77
CA GLU A 147 -6.34 -12.77 10.16
C GLU A 147 -7.12 -12.15 8.99
N TRP A 148 -6.50 -12.01 7.82
CA TRP A 148 -7.09 -11.27 6.70
C TRP A 148 -8.05 -12.17 5.91
N LEU A 149 -7.57 -13.34 5.50
CA LEU A 149 -8.29 -14.36 4.74
C LEU A 149 -8.79 -15.49 5.65
N SER A 150 -9.18 -15.14 6.88
CA SER A 150 -9.73 -16.12 7.83
C SER A 150 -11.06 -16.68 7.31
N ALA A 151 -11.35 -17.95 7.64
CA ALA A 151 -12.58 -18.60 7.21
C ALA A 151 -13.86 -17.90 7.73
N ALA A 152 -13.73 -17.12 8.81
CA ALA A 152 -14.81 -16.30 9.35
C ALA A 152 -15.16 -15.09 8.46
N LYS A 153 -14.24 -14.65 7.60
CA LYS A 153 -14.42 -13.51 6.68
C LYS A 153 -14.65 -13.96 5.24
N LEU A 154 -13.93 -14.99 4.80
CA LEU A 154 -13.93 -15.42 3.40
C LEU A 154 -13.69 -16.92 3.31
N ARG A 155 -14.61 -17.63 2.65
CA ARG A 155 -14.52 -19.09 2.52
C ARG A 155 -13.79 -19.45 1.24
N LEU A 156 -12.54 -19.88 1.36
CA LEU A 156 -11.68 -20.31 0.26
C LEU A 156 -11.39 -21.81 0.39
N SER A 157 -11.18 -22.52 -0.72
CA SER A 157 -10.67 -23.90 -0.68
C SER A 157 -9.24 -23.97 -0.14
N ASP A 158 -8.86 -25.15 0.34
CA ASP A 158 -7.51 -25.41 0.88
C ASP A 158 -6.41 -25.21 -0.17
N LYS A 159 -6.74 -25.31 -1.47
CA LYS A 159 -5.81 -25.01 -2.56
C LYS A 159 -5.81 -23.53 -2.95
N LEU A 160 -6.98 -22.88 -2.96
CA LEU A 160 -7.08 -21.48 -3.37
C LEU A 160 -6.52 -20.52 -2.32
N LYS A 161 -6.72 -20.79 -1.02
CA LYS A 161 -6.27 -19.91 0.06
C LYS A 161 -4.75 -19.67 0.05
N PRO A 162 -3.89 -20.69 -0.02
CA PRO A 162 -2.44 -20.48 -0.14
C PRO A 162 -2.07 -19.76 -1.44
N ALA A 163 -2.78 -20.05 -2.54
CA ALA A 163 -2.50 -19.43 -3.83
C ALA A 163 -2.79 -17.92 -3.82
N ILE A 164 -3.94 -17.48 -3.28
CA ILE A 164 -4.27 -16.05 -3.12
C ILE A 164 -3.30 -15.38 -2.14
N THR A 165 -3.00 -16.03 -1.02
CA THR A 165 -2.01 -15.53 -0.04
C THR A 165 -0.66 -15.27 -0.70
N SER A 166 -0.17 -16.22 -1.50
CA SER A 166 1.08 -16.10 -2.24
C SER A 166 1.07 -14.90 -3.20
N ARG A 167 -0.05 -14.61 -3.87
CA ARG A 167 -0.16 -13.44 -4.76
C ARG A 167 -0.18 -12.12 -3.99
N ILE A 168 -0.85 -12.05 -2.86
CA ILE A 168 -0.78 -10.87 -1.99
C ILE A 168 0.63 -10.70 -1.44
N LEU A 169 1.30 -11.78 -1.02
CA LEU A 169 2.69 -11.75 -0.57
C LEU A 169 3.64 -11.25 -1.67
N GLU A 170 3.39 -11.59 -2.94
CA GLU A 170 4.14 -11.05 -4.08
C GLU A 170 4.01 -9.52 -4.20
N VAL A 171 2.86 -8.94 -3.85
CA VAL A 171 2.70 -7.47 -3.78
C VAL A 171 3.64 -6.88 -2.72
N PHE A 172 3.70 -7.49 -1.53
CA PHE A 172 4.66 -7.09 -0.50
C PHE A 172 6.09 -7.27 -1.01
N SER A 173 6.44 -8.43 -1.55
CA SER A 173 7.79 -8.71 -2.06
C SER A 173 8.22 -7.77 -3.19
N ASN A 174 7.29 -7.28 -4.01
CA ASN A 174 7.56 -6.25 -5.01
C ASN A 174 7.84 -4.89 -4.36
N ALA A 175 7.04 -4.49 -3.36
CA ALA A 175 7.27 -3.26 -2.60
C ALA A 175 8.63 -3.29 -1.88
N TYR A 176 9.01 -4.44 -1.32
CA TYR A 176 10.36 -4.68 -0.79
C TYR A 176 11.40 -4.69 -1.93
N GLY A 177 11.43 -5.71 -2.78
CA GLY A 177 12.54 -5.93 -3.74
C GLY A 177 12.78 -4.81 -4.77
N HIS A 178 11.75 -4.03 -5.14
CA HIS A 178 11.88 -2.95 -6.11
C HIS A 178 12.15 -1.57 -5.49
N GLY A 179 11.78 -1.36 -4.22
CA GLY A 179 12.21 -0.18 -3.45
C GLY A 179 13.63 -0.33 -2.88
N VAL A 180 14.02 -1.55 -2.53
CA VAL A 180 15.18 -1.86 -1.66
C VAL A 180 16.53 -1.95 -2.38
N SER A 181 16.57 -2.10 -3.70
CA SER A 181 17.86 -2.15 -4.43
C SER A 181 18.48 -0.77 -4.67
N ILE A 182 17.70 0.31 -4.51
CA ILE A 182 18.13 1.70 -4.76
C ILE A 182 17.90 2.59 -3.52
N GLN A 183 17.09 2.16 -2.57
CA GLN A 183 16.96 2.81 -1.27
C GLN A 183 17.70 2.00 -0.23
N ASP A 184 18.56 2.67 0.52
CA ASP A 184 19.11 2.12 1.75
C ASP A 184 17.92 1.80 2.68
N MET A 185 17.58 0.51 2.79
CA MET A 185 16.42 -0.01 3.53
C MET A 185 16.42 0.43 4.99
N LYS A 186 17.53 0.97 5.48
CA LYS A 186 17.65 1.67 6.76
C LYS A 186 16.77 2.93 6.87
N THR A 187 16.18 3.44 5.78
CA THR A 187 15.67 4.82 5.80
C THR A 187 14.28 5.09 5.22
N MET A 188 13.77 4.32 4.25
CA MET A 188 12.35 4.33 3.84
C MET A 188 11.88 2.89 3.62
N GLY A 189 10.77 2.52 4.28
CA GLY A 189 10.26 1.15 4.32
C GLY A 189 9.08 0.91 3.39
N VAL A 190 8.46 -0.27 3.56
CA VAL A 190 7.14 -0.56 2.99
C VAL A 190 6.08 -0.22 4.05
N TYR A 191 4.96 0.32 3.60
CA TYR A 191 3.84 0.68 4.45
C TYR A 191 2.63 -0.14 4.03
N SER A 192 1.89 -0.69 4.98
CA SER A 192 0.63 -1.37 4.65
C SER A 192 -0.47 -0.99 5.61
N CYS A 193 -1.71 -1.02 5.15
CA CYS A 193 -2.88 -0.92 6.02
C CYS A 193 -3.97 -1.84 5.51
N GLY A 194 -4.44 -2.74 6.37
CA GLY A 194 -5.65 -3.53 6.15
C GLY A 194 -6.84 -2.95 6.91
N GLN A 195 -8.04 -3.06 6.36
CA GLN A 195 -9.27 -2.57 6.96
C GLN A 195 -10.43 -3.51 6.59
N PHE A 196 -11.10 -4.04 7.61
CA PHE A 196 -12.37 -4.72 7.43
C PHE A 196 -13.51 -3.74 7.65
N ASN A 197 -14.33 -3.53 6.63
CA ASN A 197 -15.54 -2.73 6.73
C ASN A 197 -16.72 -3.66 7.04
N ASN A 198 -17.18 -3.63 8.30
CA ASN A 198 -18.28 -4.46 8.77
C ASN A 198 -19.60 -4.20 8.04
N LYS A 199 -19.85 -2.96 7.63
CA LYS A 199 -21.10 -2.54 6.97
C LYS A 199 -21.18 -3.07 5.55
N ASP A 200 -20.10 -2.90 4.80
CA ASP A 200 -20.05 -3.29 3.38
C ASP A 200 -19.54 -4.73 3.21
N LYS A 201 -19.14 -5.38 4.30
CA LYS A 201 -18.50 -6.70 4.32
C LYS A 201 -17.35 -6.78 3.31
N THR A 202 -16.47 -5.79 3.36
CA THR A 202 -15.28 -5.74 2.50
C THR A 202 -14.00 -5.75 3.32
N LEU A 203 -13.03 -6.54 2.85
CA LEU A 203 -11.65 -6.46 3.28
C LEU A 203 -10.88 -5.61 2.28
N ASN A 204 -10.27 -4.55 2.76
CA ASN A 204 -9.46 -3.66 1.95
C ASN A 204 -8.03 -3.68 2.47
N ILE A 205 -7.08 -3.70 1.55
CA ILE A 205 -5.64 -3.78 1.82
C ILE A 205 -4.98 -2.73 0.96
N SER A 206 -4.08 -1.95 1.54
CA SER A 206 -3.12 -1.14 0.80
C SER A 206 -1.69 -1.52 1.17
N VAL A 207 -0.82 -1.54 0.17
CA VAL A 207 0.63 -1.66 0.30
C VAL A 207 1.26 -0.53 -0.50
N LEU A 208 2.17 0.21 0.10
CA LEU A 208 2.80 1.39 -0.46
C LEU A 208 4.31 1.34 -0.22
N ASP A 209 5.09 1.62 -1.27
CA ASP A 209 6.50 1.97 -1.18
C ASP A 209 6.75 3.31 -1.86
N PHE A 210 7.78 4.03 -1.40
CA PHE A 210 8.28 5.25 -2.07
C PHE A 210 9.52 5.01 -2.92
N GLY A 211 9.64 3.82 -3.50
CA GLY A 211 10.73 3.41 -4.38
C GLY A 211 10.68 4.03 -5.78
N PRO A 212 11.41 3.45 -6.75
CA PRO A 212 11.44 3.93 -8.13
C PRO A 212 10.07 3.85 -8.84
N GLY A 213 9.21 2.91 -8.46
CA GLY A 213 7.96 2.60 -9.15
C GLY A 213 8.14 1.61 -10.31
N ILE A 214 7.03 1.03 -10.76
CA ILE A 214 7.02 -0.02 -11.80
C ILE A 214 7.55 0.53 -13.12
N ILE A 215 7.08 1.71 -13.55
CA ILE A 215 7.43 2.28 -14.86
C ILE A 215 8.93 2.50 -14.98
N LYS A 216 9.54 3.13 -13.96
CA LYS A 216 10.99 3.37 -13.97
C LYS A 216 11.79 2.07 -13.96
N ASN A 217 11.34 1.05 -13.24
CA ASN A 217 12.01 -0.24 -13.19
C ASN A 217 11.93 -0.98 -14.53
N VAL A 218 10.77 -0.94 -15.20
CA VAL A 218 10.62 -1.51 -16.56
C VAL A 218 11.54 -0.78 -17.53
N LYS A 219 11.51 0.56 -17.55
CA LYS A 219 12.37 1.37 -18.44
C LYS A 219 13.87 1.10 -18.22
N ARG A 220 14.29 0.82 -16.98
CA ARG A 220 15.68 0.46 -16.68
C ARG A 220 16.10 -0.86 -17.33
N VAL A 221 15.21 -1.85 -17.38
CA VAL A 221 15.50 -3.20 -17.89
C VAL A 221 15.22 -3.34 -19.39
N ARG A 222 14.22 -2.64 -19.90
CA ARG A 222 13.70 -2.79 -21.26
C ARG A 222 14.10 -1.63 -22.20
N GLY A 223 14.74 -0.60 -21.67
CA GLY A 223 14.96 0.65 -22.39
C GLY A 223 13.79 1.61 -22.25
N ASP A 224 14.00 2.85 -22.64
CA ASP A 224 12.94 3.86 -22.56
C ASP A 224 11.78 3.55 -23.51
N MET A 225 10.56 3.81 -23.05
CA MET A 225 9.30 3.57 -23.75
C MET A 225 8.18 4.40 -23.11
N PRO A 226 7.01 4.58 -23.75
CA PRO A 226 5.86 5.23 -23.13
C PRO A 226 5.47 4.56 -21.80
N SER A 227 5.00 5.36 -20.83
CA SER A 227 4.69 4.85 -19.49
C SER A 227 3.56 3.82 -19.50
N ILE A 228 2.55 4.00 -20.37
CA ILE A 228 1.47 3.02 -20.57
C ILE A 228 2.01 1.70 -21.11
N ASP A 229 2.90 1.74 -22.11
CA ASP A 229 3.51 0.54 -22.69
C ASP A 229 4.36 -0.21 -21.67
N ALA A 230 5.12 0.53 -20.84
CA ALA A 230 5.88 -0.03 -19.74
C ALA A 230 4.97 -0.73 -18.72
N MET A 231 3.82 -0.14 -18.39
CA MET A 231 2.87 -0.76 -17.48
C MET A 231 2.23 -2.00 -18.10
N GLN A 232 1.79 -1.92 -19.36
CA GLN A 232 1.22 -3.07 -20.07
C GLN A 232 2.23 -4.22 -20.15
N TRP A 233 3.49 -3.93 -20.42
CA TRP A 233 4.56 -4.93 -20.39
C TRP A 233 4.69 -5.57 -19.00
N ALA A 234 4.64 -4.79 -17.92
CA ALA A 234 4.71 -5.32 -16.56
C ALA A 234 3.52 -6.25 -16.23
N LEU A 235 2.33 -5.93 -16.73
CA LEU A 235 1.12 -6.73 -16.51
C LEU A 235 1.12 -8.08 -17.25
N VAL A 236 2.00 -8.28 -18.24
CA VAL A 236 2.08 -9.55 -18.96
C VAL A 236 2.74 -10.61 -18.08
N LYS A 237 2.06 -11.75 -17.93
CA LYS A 237 2.55 -12.92 -17.18
C LYS A 237 3.96 -13.33 -17.59
N GLY A 238 4.82 -13.56 -16.60
CA GLY A 238 6.20 -14.02 -16.80
C GLY A 238 7.21 -12.89 -17.01
N ASN A 239 6.76 -11.65 -17.21
CA ASN A 239 7.67 -10.50 -17.27
C ASN A 239 8.12 -10.09 -15.88
N SER A 240 9.42 -9.90 -15.68
CA SER A 240 9.98 -9.40 -14.42
C SER A 240 11.17 -8.47 -14.66
N THR A 241 11.36 -7.54 -13.73
CA THR A 241 12.48 -6.58 -13.74
C THR A 241 13.64 -7.00 -12.83
N ARG A 242 13.60 -8.19 -12.20
CA ARG A 242 14.74 -8.77 -11.46
C ARG A 242 15.59 -9.64 -12.38
N THR A 243 16.89 -9.38 -12.45
CA THR A 243 17.87 -10.14 -13.24
C THR A 243 18.41 -11.39 -12.53
N ASP A 244 18.11 -11.57 -11.25
CA ASP A 244 18.83 -12.55 -10.43
C ASP A 244 17.97 -13.79 -10.16
N SER A 245 18.34 -14.86 -10.85
CA SER A 245 17.94 -16.23 -10.65
C SER A 245 18.48 -16.75 -9.31
N GLN A 246 17.68 -16.70 -8.24
CA GLN A 246 17.82 -17.63 -7.11
C GLN A 246 16.48 -17.94 -6.44
N LEU A 247 16.24 -19.26 -6.35
CA LEU A 247 15.43 -20.03 -5.41
C LEU A 247 13.89 -19.87 -5.45
N SER A 248 13.23 -21.03 -5.60
CA SER A 248 11.79 -21.35 -5.63
C SER A 248 11.08 -21.31 -7.00
N ASP A 249 10.45 -22.45 -7.33
CA ASP A 249 9.67 -22.81 -8.53
C ASP A 249 8.37 -22.00 -8.71
N ILE A 250 8.37 -20.72 -8.38
CA ILE A 250 7.20 -19.86 -8.52
C ILE A 250 7.42 -18.97 -9.75
N PRO A 251 6.58 -19.09 -10.81
CA PRO A 251 6.65 -18.19 -11.96
C PRO A 251 6.53 -16.75 -11.47
N ARG A 252 7.59 -15.96 -11.73
CA ARG A 252 7.70 -14.55 -11.36
C ARG A 252 7.06 -13.69 -12.44
N GLY A 253 6.45 -12.59 -12.04
CA GLY A 253 5.81 -11.65 -12.94
C GLY A 253 4.43 -11.32 -12.41
N LEU A 254 4.41 -10.33 -11.52
CA LEU A 254 3.30 -9.68 -10.86
C LEU A 254 2.26 -10.55 -10.13
N GLY A 255 2.15 -11.86 -10.38
CA GLY A 255 1.13 -12.72 -9.80
C GLY A 255 -0.29 -12.24 -10.05
N LEU A 256 -0.43 -11.25 -10.93
CA LEU A 256 -1.61 -10.42 -11.02
C LEU A 256 -2.73 -11.19 -11.65
N ASP A 257 -2.48 -12.09 -12.59
CA ASP A 257 -3.53 -12.84 -13.27
C ASP A 257 -4.48 -13.53 -12.30
N LEU A 258 -3.93 -14.25 -11.30
CA LEU A 258 -4.77 -14.95 -10.33
C LEU A 258 -5.49 -13.95 -9.42
N LEU A 259 -4.79 -12.91 -8.94
CA LEU A 259 -5.39 -11.91 -8.06
C LEU A 259 -6.47 -11.09 -8.79
N HIS A 260 -6.21 -10.66 -10.02
CA HIS A 260 -7.13 -10.04 -10.99
C HIS A 260 -8.37 -10.91 -11.21
N ASN A 261 -8.17 -12.18 -11.56
CA ASN A 261 -9.29 -13.10 -11.80
C ASN A 261 -10.11 -13.30 -10.52
N PHE A 262 -9.44 -13.43 -9.38
CA PHE A 262 -10.11 -13.57 -8.10
C PHE A 262 -10.94 -12.33 -7.75
N VAL A 263 -10.37 -11.12 -7.80
CA VAL A 263 -11.13 -9.90 -7.51
C VAL A 263 -12.29 -9.71 -8.50
N HIS A 264 -12.11 -10.08 -9.77
CA HIS A 264 -13.17 -10.02 -10.77
C HIS A 264 -14.34 -10.96 -10.43
N VAL A 265 -14.06 -12.22 -10.09
CA VAL A 265 -15.08 -13.22 -9.72
C VAL A 265 -15.75 -12.88 -8.38
N ASN A 266 -14.95 -12.42 -7.42
CA ASN A 266 -15.41 -12.00 -6.09
C ASN A 266 -16.17 -10.65 -6.14
N GLY A 267 -16.10 -9.90 -7.24
CA GLY A 267 -16.71 -8.58 -7.38
C GLY A 267 -15.97 -7.48 -6.59
N GLY A 268 -14.73 -7.75 -6.20
CA GLY A 268 -13.83 -6.79 -5.59
C GLY A 268 -13.18 -5.87 -6.61
N GLU A 269 -12.05 -5.27 -6.22
CA GLU A 269 -11.32 -4.31 -7.03
C GLU A 269 -9.83 -4.37 -6.71
N LEU A 270 -8.99 -4.25 -7.74
CA LEU A 270 -7.56 -4.03 -7.63
C LEU A 270 -7.24 -2.66 -8.21
N ARG A 271 -6.48 -1.85 -7.48
CA ARG A 271 -5.93 -0.59 -7.98
C ARG A 271 -4.43 -0.55 -7.79
N ILE A 272 -3.72 -0.05 -8.80
CA ILE A 272 -2.28 0.19 -8.73
C ILE A 272 -2.06 1.63 -9.15
N TYR A 273 -1.34 2.39 -8.34
CA TYR A 273 -0.83 3.71 -8.70
C TYR A 273 0.68 3.64 -8.68
N THR A 274 1.34 4.07 -9.74
CA THR A 274 2.80 4.05 -9.81
C THR A 274 3.29 5.05 -10.83
N ASN A 275 4.25 5.89 -10.43
CA ASN A 275 4.73 6.98 -11.28
C ASN A 275 3.54 7.80 -11.83
N ASP A 276 3.45 7.95 -13.14
CA ASP A 276 2.44 8.67 -13.92
C ASP A 276 1.32 7.74 -14.45
N VAL A 277 1.17 6.52 -13.91
CA VAL A 277 0.21 5.52 -14.40
C VAL A 277 -0.65 5.00 -13.26
N LYS A 278 -1.92 4.71 -13.58
CA LYS A 278 -2.84 3.95 -12.74
C LYS A 278 -3.41 2.74 -13.47
N VAL A 279 -3.68 1.69 -12.72
CA VAL A 279 -4.37 0.49 -13.16
C VAL A 279 -5.58 0.25 -12.27
N ILE A 280 -6.72 -0.03 -12.88
CA ILE A 280 -7.95 -0.40 -12.17
C ILE A 280 -8.45 -1.71 -12.77
N SER A 281 -8.70 -2.69 -11.92
CA SER A 281 -9.24 -3.99 -12.30
C SER A 281 -10.44 -4.30 -11.43
N SER A 282 -11.62 -4.40 -12.04
CA SER A 282 -12.85 -4.79 -11.35
C SER A 282 -13.77 -5.57 -12.29
N LYS A 283 -14.87 -6.11 -11.75
CA LYS A 283 -15.89 -6.77 -12.56
C LYS A 283 -16.54 -5.83 -13.57
N SER A 284 -16.83 -4.59 -13.18
CA SER A 284 -17.54 -3.63 -14.02
C SER A 284 -16.64 -2.94 -15.05
N SER A 285 -15.38 -2.68 -14.69
CA SER A 285 -14.43 -1.97 -15.55
C SER A 285 -13.58 -2.87 -16.44
N GLY A 286 -13.45 -4.17 -16.11
CA GLY A 286 -12.35 -4.98 -16.62
C GLY A 286 -11.00 -4.40 -16.15
N LEU A 287 -9.93 -4.71 -16.88
CA LEU A 287 -8.59 -4.15 -16.66
C LEU A 287 -8.43 -2.85 -17.46
N ILE A 288 -8.24 -1.74 -16.75
CA ILE A 288 -7.99 -0.41 -17.31
C ILE A 288 -6.58 0.02 -16.93
N VAL A 289 -5.83 0.54 -17.90
CA VAL A 289 -4.51 1.16 -17.71
C VAL A 289 -4.59 2.58 -18.25
N GLU A 290 -4.35 3.57 -17.40
CA GLU A 290 -4.52 4.99 -17.73
C GLU A 290 -3.35 5.81 -17.20
N GLU A 291 -3.10 6.94 -17.85
CA GLU A 291 -2.22 7.95 -17.29
C GLU A 291 -2.88 8.57 -16.05
N ASN A 292 -2.03 8.92 -15.10
CA ASN A 292 -2.44 9.51 -13.85
C ASN A 292 -2.11 11.00 -13.87
N THR A 293 -3.05 11.84 -13.42
CA THR A 293 -2.85 13.31 -13.47
C THR A 293 -1.77 13.78 -12.50
N ARG A 294 -1.52 13.00 -11.44
CA ARG A 294 -0.51 13.28 -10.42
C ARG A 294 0.49 12.14 -10.33
N VAL A 295 1.76 12.50 -10.21
CA VAL A 295 2.84 11.51 -10.16
C VAL A 295 3.00 10.98 -8.74
N LEU A 296 2.88 9.66 -8.57
CA LEU A 296 3.30 8.98 -7.36
C LEU A 296 4.81 8.66 -7.40
N ARG A 297 5.55 9.06 -6.37
CA ARG A 297 6.91 8.57 -6.14
C ARG A 297 6.84 7.19 -5.51
N GLY A 298 6.88 6.12 -6.33
CA GLY A 298 6.83 4.74 -5.88
C GLY A 298 5.65 3.94 -6.43
N THR A 299 5.15 2.98 -5.65
CA THR A 299 4.04 2.10 -6.02
C THR A 299 3.07 1.97 -4.86
N MET A 300 1.78 2.21 -5.12
CA MET A 300 0.69 1.89 -4.20
C MET A 300 -0.19 0.84 -4.85
N VAL A 301 -0.37 -0.30 -4.19
CA VAL A 301 -1.31 -1.34 -4.57
C VAL A 301 -2.42 -1.40 -3.54
N SER A 302 -3.66 -1.29 -4.00
CA SER A 302 -4.85 -1.48 -3.19
C SER A 302 -5.69 -2.67 -3.69
N ILE A 303 -6.09 -3.53 -2.77
CA ILE A 303 -6.90 -4.72 -3.03
C ILE A 303 -8.16 -4.63 -2.17
N LYS A 304 -9.31 -4.71 -2.82
CA LYS A 304 -10.64 -4.80 -2.21
C LYS A 304 -11.20 -6.19 -2.49
N ILE A 305 -11.56 -6.90 -1.44
CA ILE A 305 -12.16 -8.24 -1.48
C ILE A 305 -13.52 -8.14 -0.80
N ASN A 306 -14.55 -8.62 -1.47
CA ASN A 306 -15.87 -8.82 -0.86
C ASN A 306 -15.83 -10.07 0.01
N CYS A 307 -16.05 -9.89 1.30
CA CYS A 307 -16.17 -10.96 2.28
C CYS A 307 -17.64 -11.40 2.33
N ASP A 308 -18.06 -12.10 1.28
CA ASP A 308 -19.38 -12.70 1.19
C ASP A 308 -19.39 -14.14 1.72
N ASP A 309 -20.58 -14.68 1.97
CA ASP A 309 -20.75 -16.04 2.49
C ASP A 309 -20.47 -17.15 1.44
N ARG A 310 -20.01 -16.75 0.25
CA ARG A 310 -19.74 -17.67 -0.86
C ARG A 310 -18.44 -18.45 -0.62
N TYR A 311 -18.40 -19.64 -1.22
CA TYR A 311 -17.23 -20.49 -1.23
C TYR A 311 -16.50 -20.40 -2.57
N TYR A 312 -15.24 -19.97 -2.56
CA TYR A 312 -14.41 -19.86 -3.75
C TYR A 312 -13.41 -21.01 -3.84
N ARG A 313 -13.25 -21.55 -5.04
CA ARG A 313 -12.34 -22.64 -5.37
C ARG A 313 -11.87 -22.51 -6.83
N PHE A 314 -10.79 -23.20 -7.19
CA PHE A 314 -10.41 -23.33 -8.60
C PHE A 314 -11.44 -24.16 -9.36
N THR A 315 -11.62 -23.88 -10.65
CA THR A 315 -12.49 -24.69 -11.53
C THR A 315 -12.05 -26.16 -11.58
N SER A 316 -10.74 -26.43 -11.45
CA SER A 316 -10.18 -27.78 -11.37
C SER A 316 -10.53 -28.54 -10.08
N GLU A 317 -11.10 -27.85 -9.08
CA GLU A 317 -11.60 -28.45 -7.84
C GLU A 317 -13.11 -28.73 -7.90
N ALA A 318 -13.76 -28.46 -9.03
CA ALA A 318 -15.11 -28.94 -9.27
C ALA A 318 -15.05 -30.45 -9.50
N GLU A 319 -15.73 -31.22 -8.65
CA GLU A 319 -16.05 -32.61 -8.94
C GLU A 319 -16.72 -32.69 -10.32
N PRO A 320 -16.34 -33.64 -11.20
CA PRO A 320 -17.11 -33.89 -12.40
C PRO A 320 -18.53 -34.23 -11.95
N THR A 321 -19.50 -33.43 -12.38
CA THR A 321 -20.92 -33.63 -12.05
C THR A 321 -21.30 -35.10 -12.31
N GLN A 322 -21.46 -35.88 -11.25
CA GLN A 322 -22.06 -37.21 -11.32
C GLN A 322 -23.51 -37.04 -11.79
N HIS A 323 -23.76 -37.50 -13.01
CA HIS A 323 -25.06 -37.91 -13.56
C HIS A 323 -26.17 -36.84 -13.69
N GLN A 324 -26.36 -36.37 -14.92
CA GLN A 324 -27.71 -36.45 -15.51
C GLN A 324 -27.76 -37.75 -16.31
N TYR A 325 -28.21 -38.83 -15.66
CA TYR A 325 -28.92 -39.88 -16.38
C TYR A 325 -30.35 -39.39 -16.56
N PHE A 326 -30.69 -39.16 -17.82
CA PHE A 326 -31.97 -39.18 -18.55
C PHE A 326 -32.01 -38.02 -19.56
#